data_AF-X1FRR1-F1
#
_entry.id   AF-X1FRR1-F1
#
_cell.length_a   1.000
_cell.length_b   1.000
_cell.length_c   1.000
_cell.angle_alpha   90.00
_cell.angle_beta   90.00
_cell.angle_gamma   90.00
#
_symmetry.space_group_name_H-M   'P 1'
#
loop_
_entity.id
_entity.type
_entity.pdbx_description
1 polymer ?
#
loop_
_entity_poly.entity_id
_entity_poly.type
_entity_poly.pdbx_seq_one_letter_code
_entity_poly.pdbx_strand_id
1 'polypeptide(L)'
;AAAGKIGDLRRDPMAMLPFCGYHMGDYFAHWLKMGEKGGAKMPKIFYVNWFRKNGAGKFMWPGYAENSRMLKWIFERCDGTAKAVDTPIGMLPADGALDVTGVKVDPADMKEMTSVDKEGWKAELPLIKEHFATFGAKLPKALSDELAALEQRLG
;
A
#
# COMPACT_ATOMS: atom_id res chain seq x y z
N ALA A 1 1.70 -14.51 -15.17
CA ALA A 1 1.28 -13.11 -15.41
C ALA A 1 0.11 -13.14 -16.37
N ALA A 2 -1.02 -12.52 -16.01
CA ALA A 2 -2.16 -12.41 -16.94
C ALA A 2 -1.86 -11.34 -17.99
N ALA A 3 -2.28 -11.56 -19.23
CA ALA A 3 -2.14 -10.62 -20.33
C ALA A 3 -3.03 -9.39 -20.07
N GLY A 4 -2.43 -8.33 -19.52
CA GLY A 4 -3.03 -6.98 -19.47
C GLY A 4 -2.37 -6.08 -20.51
N LYS A 5 -3.09 -5.03 -20.96
CA LYS A 5 -2.48 -3.97 -21.78
C LYS A 5 -1.31 -3.34 -21.01
N ILE A 6 -0.17 -3.19 -21.68
CA ILE A 6 1.01 -2.53 -21.11
C ILE A 6 0.64 -1.07 -20.85
N GLY A 7 0.62 -0.66 -19.59
CA GLY A 7 0.41 0.74 -19.18
C GLY A 7 -0.88 1.06 -18.43
N ASP A 8 -1.89 0.18 -18.48
CA ASP A 8 -3.13 0.40 -17.73
C ASP A 8 -3.00 -0.08 -16.28
N LEU A 9 -3.46 0.73 -15.32
CA LEU A 9 -3.51 0.35 -13.90
C LEU A 9 -4.49 -0.83 -13.72
N ARG A 10 -3.95 -2.03 -13.54
CA ARG A 10 -4.74 -3.22 -13.22
C ARG A 10 -5.06 -3.26 -11.73
N ARG A 11 -6.35 -3.18 -11.40
CA ARG A 11 -6.84 -3.43 -10.04
C ARG A 11 -6.72 -4.92 -9.74
N ASP A 12 -5.81 -5.31 -8.85
CA ASP A 12 -5.59 -6.71 -8.46
C ASP A 12 -5.68 -6.86 -6.92
N PRO A 13 -6.91 -6.88 -6.36
CA PRO A 13 -7.10 -6.93 -4.92
C PRO A 13 -6.40 -8.15 -4.32
N MET A 14 -5.52 -7.92 -3.34
CA MET A 14 -4.76 -8.95 -2.63
C MET A 14 -3.95 -9.87 -3.55
N ALA A 15 -3.62 -9.43 -4.78
CA ALA A 15 -3.02 -10.26 -5.83
C ALA A 15 -3.81 -11.55 -6.14
N MET A 16 -5.13 -11.52 -5.92
CA MET A 16 -6.04 -12.67 -6.00
C MET A 16 -7.01 -12.58 -7.17
N LEU A 17 -6.96 -11.55 -8.01
CA LEU A 17 -7.93 -11.38 -9.11
C LEU A 17 -8.06 -12.61 -10.02
N PRO A 18 -6.99 -13.28 -10.50
CA PRO A 18 -7.13 -14.46 -11.34
C PRO A 18 -7.30 -15.77 -10.54
N PHE A 19 -7.34 -15.71 -9.21
CA PHE A 19 -7.29 -16.90 -8.34
C PHE A 19 -8.48 -17.01 -7.37
N CYS A 20 -9.28 -15.95 -7.22
CA CYS A 20 -10.43 -15.97 -6.32
C CYS A 20 -11.51 -16.90 -6.86
N GLY A 21 -11.74 -18.02 -6.16
CA GLY A 21 -12.69 -19.06 -6.57
C GLY A 21 -14.16 -18.75 -6.28
N TYR A 22 -14.48 -17.56 -5.77
CA TYR A 22 -15.84 -17.12 -5.43
C TYR A 22 -15.95 -15.60 -5.52
N HIS A 23 -17.10 -15.03 -5.17
CA HIS A 23 -17.32 -13.60 -5.30
C HIS A 23 -16.35 -12.78 -4.43
N MET A 24 -15.59 -11.87 -5.04
CA MET A 24 -14.54 -11.11 -4.36
C MET A 24 -15.05 -10.26 -3.17
N GLY A 25 -16.29 -9.77 -3.24
CA GLY A 25 -16.94 -9.11 -2.09
C GLY A 25 -17.08 -10.00 -0.86
N ASP A 26 -17.41 -11.29 -1.04
CA ASP A 26 -17.45 -12.25 0.07
C ASP A 26 -16.03 -12.58 0.56
N TYR A 27 -15.04 -12.54 -0.34
CA TYR A 27 -13.62 -12.70 0.01
C TYR A 27 -13.12 -11.57 0.91
N PHE A 28 -13.48 -10.32 0.62
CA PHE A 28 -13.20 -9.19 1.50
C PHE A 28 -13.91 -9.35 2.86
N ALA A 29 -15.18 -9.76 2.86
CA ALA A 29 -15.92 -10.02 4.09
C ALA A 29 -15.26 -11.11 4.94
N HIS A 30 -14.68 -12.15 4.31
CA HIS A 30 -13.92 -13.18 5.01
C HIS A 30 -12.68 -12.61 5.70
N TRP A 31 -11.90 -11.77 5.02
CA TRP A 31 -10.74 -11.08 5.62
C TRP A 31 -11.12 -10.24 6.84
N LEU A 32 -12.21 -9.48 6.76
CA LEU A 32 -12.71 -8.67 7.87
C LEU A 32 -13.07 -9.55 9.08
N LYS A 33 -13.80 -10.65 8.87
CA LYS A 33 -14.14 -11.62 9.93
C LYS A 33 -12.92 -12.26 10.58
N MET A 34 -11.86 -12.52 9.80
CA MET A 34 -10.60 -13.02 10.35
C MET A 34 -9.94 -11.97 11.24
N GLY A 35 -9.97 -10.69 10.84
CA GLY A 35 -9.52 -9.57 11.65
C GLY A 35 -10.24 -9.47 12.99
N GLU A 36 -11.58 -9.52 12.97
CA GLU A 36 -12.41 -9.51 14.17
C GLU A 36 -12.10 -10.69 15.11
N LYS A 37 -11.96 -11.91 14.54
CA LYS A 37 -11.65 -13.12 15.30
C LYS A 37 -10.26 -13.09 15.94
N GLY A 38 -9.26 -12.58 15.23
CA GLY A 38 -7.88 -12.55 15.70
C GLY A 38 -7.59 -11.38 16.65
N GLY A 39 -8.32 -10.27 16.51
CA GLY A 39 -8.14 -9.07 17.32
C GLY A 39 -6.68 -8.62 17.38
N ALA A 40 -6.18 -8.39 18.60
CA ALA A 40 -4.81 -7.93 18.83
C ALA A 40 -3.70 -8.91 18.38
N LYS A 41 -4.04 -10.16 18.05
CA LYS A 41 -3.08 -11.16 17.56
C LYS A 41 -2.88 -11.15 16.05
N MET A 42 -3.65 -10.33 15.33
CA MET A 42 -3.51 -10.22 13.88
C MET A 42 -2.15 -9.62 13.49
N PRO A 43 -1.54 -10.08 12.40
CA PRO A 43 -0.29 -9.50 11.91
C PRO A 43 -0.52 -8.06 11.43
N LYS A 44 0.55 -7.26 11.49
CA LYS A 44 0.58 -5.94 10.85
C LYS A 44 0.54 -6.10 9.33
N ILE A 45 -0.22 -5.24 8.65
CA ILE A 45 -0.32 -5.21 7.19
C ILE A 45 0.54 -4.06 6.68
N PHE A 46 1.36 -4.33 5.67
CA PHE A 46 2.22 -3.35 5.03
C PHE A 46 1.96 -3.31 3.52
N TYR A 47 2.05 -2.11 2.94
CA TYR A 47 2.03 -1.88 1.51
C TYR A 47 3.40 -1.35 1.08
N VAL A 48 3.96 -1.91 0.01
CA VAL A 48 5.29 -1.54 -0.50
C VAL A 48 5.21 -1.23 -1.99
N ASN A 49 6.05 -0.29 -2.44
CA ASN A 49 6.20 0.03 -3.86
C ASN A 49 7.69 0.09 -4.23
N TRP A 50 8.18 -0.96 -4.89
CA TRP A 50 9.57 -1.04 -5.39
C TRP A 50 9.79 -0.30 -6.70
N PHE A 51 8.73 0.18 -7.34
CA PHE A 51 8.72 0.58 -8.74
C PHE A 51 8.51 2.07 -8.94
N ARG A 52 8.54 2.86 -7.86
CA ARG A 52 8.41 4.32 -7.95
C ARG A 52 9.58 4.89 -8.76
N LYS A 53 9.25 5.75 -9.72
CA LYS A 53 10.19 6.42 -10.61
C LYS A 53 10.15 7.91 -10.40
N ASN A 54 11.31 8.56 -10.48
CA ASN A 54 11.41 10.01 -10.39
C ASN A 54 11.05 10.70 -11.72
N GLY A 55 11.10 12.03 -11.75
CA GLY A 55 10.77 12.83 -12.93
C GLY A 55 11.60 12.52 -14.19
N ALA A 56 12.78 11.89 -14.03
CA ALA A 56 13.61 11.42 -15.14
C ALA A 56 13.28 9.99 -15.60
N GLY A 57 12.25 9.35 -15.02
CA GLY A 57 11.85 7.98 -15.33
C GLY A 57 12.75 6.90 -14.75
N LYS A 58 13.70 7.27 -13.88
CA LYS A 58 14.61 6.34 -13.18
C LYS A 58 13.94 5.80 -11.92
N PHE A 59 14.14 4.52 -11.62
CA PHE A 59 13.73 3.95 -10.34
C PHE A 59 14.44 4.66 -9.18
N MET A 60 13.66 5.08 -8.19
CA MET A 60 14.19 5.76 -6.99
C MET A 60 14.86 4.76 -6.03
N TRP A 61 14.39 3.52 -6.02
CA TRP A 61 14.95 2.44 -5.20
C TRP A 61 15.68 1.41 -6.07
N PRO A 62 16.89 0.96 -5.68
CA PRO A 62 17.65 -0.04 -6.43
C PRO A 62 16.97 -1.43 -6.50
N GLY A 63 16.10 -1.76 -5.55
CA GLY A 63 15.34 -3.02 -5.57
C GLY A 63 16.16 -4.26 -5.21
N TYR A 64 15.65 -5.43 -5.60
CA TYR A 64 16.30 -6.73 -5.41
C TYR A 64 16.74 -6.98 -3.96
N ALA A 65 18.03 -7.28 -3.73
CA ALA A 65 18.59 -7.55 -2.41
C ALA A 65 18.46 -6.36 -1.46
N GLU A 66 18.45 -5.13 -1.98
CA GLU A 66 18.30 -3.92 -1.15
C GLU A 66 16.91 -3.86 -0.49
N ASN A 67 15.89 -4.54 -1.04
CA ASN A 67 14.57 -4.66 -0.40
C ASN A 67 14.64 -5.26 1.02
N SER A 68 15.69 -6.03 1.34
CA SER A 68 15.95 -6.51 2.69
C SER A 68 15.98 -5.40 3.74
N ARG A 69 16.37 -4.17 3.37
CA ARG A 69 16.39 -3.00 4.27
C ARG A 69 14.99 -2.53 4.67
N MET A 70 14.03 -2.61 3.74
CA MET A 70 12.64 -2.35 4.09
C MET A 70 12.06 -3.49 4.92
N LEU A 71 12.43 -4.74 4.63
CA LEU A 71 12.02 -5.87 5.47
C LEU A 71 12.58 -5.74 6.90
N LYS A 72 13.83 -5.29 7.05
CA LYS A 72 14.41 -4.93 8.36
C LYS A 72 13.54 -3.90 9.08
N TRP A 73 13.17 -2.81 8.42
CA TRP A 73 12.29 -1.80 9.02
C TRP A 73 10.91 -2.39 9.39
N ILE A 74 10.34 -3.27 8.56
CA ILE A 74 9.08 -3.97 8.86
C ILE A 74 9.21 -4.85 10.12
N PHE A 75 10.31 -5.59 10.28
CA PHE A 75 10.58 -6.38 11.49
C PHE A 75 10.67 -5.46 12.72
N GLU A 76 11.46 -4.40 12.63
CA GLU A 76 11.59 -3.41 13.71
C GLU A 76 10.25 -2.69 14.01
N ARG A 77 9.37 -2.52 13.02
CA ARG A 77 8.01 -2.02 13.23
C ARG A 77 7.15 -3.04 13.96
N CYS A 78 7.27 -4.33 13.67
CA CYS A 78 6.59 -5.40 14.41
C CYS A 78 7.04 -5.42 15.87
N ASP A 79 8.35 -5.26 16.13
CA ASP A 79 8.94 -5.23 17.48
C ASP A 79 8.74 -3.91 18.22
N GLY A 80 8.23 -2.87 17.55
CA GLY A 80 7.96 -1.56 18.16
C GLY A 80 9.20 -0.67 18.31
N THR A 81 10.32 -1.01 17.67
CA THR A 81 11.61 -0.31 17.77
C THR A 81 11.84 0.69 16.64
N ALA A 82 11.22 0.50 15.48
CA ALA A 82 11.34 1.41 14.35
C ALA A 82 10.44 2.65 14.46
N LYS A 83 11.03 3.82 14.18
CA LYS A 83 10.34 5.10 14.06
C LYS A 83 9.53 5.16 12.75
N ALA A 84 8.35 5.76 12.86
CA ALA A 84 7.45 6.01 11.75
C ALA A 84 6.72 7.33 11.96
N VAL A 85 6.25 7.94 10.88
CA VAL A 85 5.43 9.17 10.89
C VAL A 85 4.03 8.87 10.36
N ASP A 86 3.02 9.45 10.99
CA ASP A 86 1.64 9.37 10.52
C ASP A 86 1.45 10.20 9.25
N THR A 87 0.77 9.60 8.28
CA THR A 87 0.40 10.25 7.02
C THR A 87 -1.04 9.90 6.65
N PRO A 88 -1.66 10.59 5.68
CA PRO A 88 -3.01 10.27 5.25
C PRO A 88 -3.22 8.83 4.78
N ILE A 89 -2.16 8.14 4.36
CA ILE A 89 -2.20 6.78 3.81
C ILE A 89 -1.69 5.72 4.81
N GLY A 90 -1.52 6.09 6.07
CA GLY A 90 -0.96 5.24 7.12
C GLY A 90 0.43 5.70 7.56
N MET A 91 1.20 4.81 8.16
CA MET A 91 2.52 5.16 8.70
C MET A 91 3.63 4.93 7.69
N LEU A 92 4.47 5.94 7.47
CA LEU A 92 5.69 5.84 6.64
C LEU A 92 6.95 5.81 7.51
N PRO A 93 8.09 5.30 7.01
CA PRO A 93 9.37 5.44 7.69
C PRO A 93 9.68 6.90 8.00
N ALA A 94 10.07 7.19 9.24
CA ALA A 94 10.55 8.52 9.60
C ALA A 94 11.91 8.80 8.93
N ASP A 95 12.30 10.06 8.85
CA ASP A 95 13.62 10.45 8.35
C ASP A 95 14.73 9.71 9.11
N GLY A 96 15.61 9.04 8.36
CA GLY A 96 16.69 8.22 8.92
C GLY A 96 16.26 6.88 9.54
N ALA A 97 14.98 6.48 9.46
CA ALA A 97 14.52 5.20 9.99
C ALA A 97 14.90 3.98 9.12
N LEU A 98 15.28 4.23 7.86
CA LEU A 98 15.72 3.19 6.93
C LEU A 98 17.25 3.10 6.93
N ASP A 99 17.78 1.89 7.10
CA ASP A 99 19.21 1.64 6.95
C ASP A 99 19.59 1.68 5.47
N VAL A 100 20.19 2.80 5.05
CA VAL A 100 20.71 3.01 3.70
C VAL A 100 22.24 2.94 3.64
N THR A 101 22.89 2.38 4.67
CA THR A 101 24.36 2.27 4.72
C THR A 101 24.87 1.47 3.54
N GLY A 102 25.76 2.08 2.74
CA GLY A 102 26.32 1.48 1.54
C GLY A 102 25.39 1.48 0.30
N VAL A 103 24.18 2.04 0.41
CA VAL A 103 23.25 2.19 -0.71
C VAL A 103 23.51 3.49 -1.43
N LYS A 104 23.69 3.44 -2.76
CA LYS A 104 23.77 4.63 -3.61
C LYS A 104 22.37 5.10 -3.97
N VAL A 105 21.73 5.83 -3.07
CA VAL A 105 20.42 6.45 -3.29
C VAL A 105 20.54 7.96 -3.17
N ASP A 106 19.91 8.69 -4.09
CA ASP A 106 19.87 10.15 -4.04
C ASP A 106 19.04 10.59 -2.82
N PRO A 107 19.54 11.53 -1.97
CA PRO A 107 18.75 12.07 -0.88
C PRO A 107 17.39 12.65 -1.31
N ALA A 108 17.29 13.23 -2.51
CA ALA A 108 16.03 13.71 -3.06
C ALA A 108 15.08 12.55 -3.39
N ASP A 109 15.59 11.48 -4.03
CA ASP A 109 14.81 10.27 -4.30
C ASP A 109 14.33 9.64 -2.98
N MET A 110 15.18 9.59 -1.93
CA MET A 110 14.80 9.09 -0.60
C MET A 110 13.64 9.87 0.00
N LYS A 111 13.75 11.20 0.01
CA LYS A 111 12.72 12.09 0.53
C LYS A 111 11.42 11.94 -0.26
N GLU A 112 11.50 11.81 -1.58
CA GLU A 112 10.33 11.63 -2.42
C GLU A 112 9.66 10.28 -2.17
N MET A 113 10.43 9.19 -2.05
CA MET A 113 9.90 7.85 -1.77
C MET A 113 9.11 7.77 -0.47
N THR A 114 9.55 8.48 0.57
CA THR A 114 8.86 8.55 1.88
C THR A 114 7.86 9.70 1.98
N SER A 115 7.50 10.34 0.86
CA SER A 115 6.47 11.37 0.78
C SER A 115 5.15 10.84 0.21
N VAL A 116 4.06 11.57 0.52
CA VAL A 116 2.71 11.31 0.02
C VAL A 116 2.34 12.38 -1.01
N ASP A 117 2.11 11.96 -2.25
CA ASP A 117 1.48 12.81 -3.28
C ASP A 117 -0.03 12.88 -3.05
N LYS A 118 -0.48 13.88 -2.29
CA LYS A 118 -1.89 14.04 -1.93
C LYS A 118 -2.79 14.25 -3.14
N GLU A 119 -2.33 14.99 -4.13
CA GLU A 119 -3.13 15.29 -5.33
C GLU A 119 -3.27 14.04 -6.20
N GLY A 120 -2.20 13.26 -6.36
CA GLY A 120 -2.27 11.94 -6.99
C GLY A 120 -3.24 11.00 -6.26
N TRP A 121 -3.22 10.96 -4.93
CA TRP A 121 -4.17 10.17 -4.14
C TRP A 121 -5.62 10.63 -4.30
N LYS A 122 -5.86 11.95 -4.34
CA LYS A 122 -7.20 12.50 -4.60
C LYS A 122 -7.71 12.13 -5.99
N ALA A 123 -6.83 12.14 -7.00
CA ALA A 123 -7.16 11.69 -8.35
C ALA A 123 -7.49 10.18 -8.40
N GLU A 124 -6.92 9.36 -7.50
CA GLU A 124 -7.22 7.94 -7.40
C GLU A 124 -8.56 7.63 -6.71
N LEU A 125 -9.07 8.51 -5.82
CA LEU A 125 -10.33 8.29 -5.11
C LEU A 125 -11.53 7.93 -6.03
N PRO A 126 -11.84 8.69 -7.11
CA PRO A 126 -12.93 8.33 -8.00
C PRO A 126 -12.72 6.98 -8.69
N LEU A 127 -11.47 6.64 -9.03
CA LEU A 127 -11.13 5.37 -9.67
C LEU A 127 -11.28 4.18 -8.70
N ILE A 128 -10.99 4.38 -7.41
CA ILE A 128 -11.27 3.39 -6.36
C ILE A 128 -12.78 3.24 -6.19
N LYS A 129 -13.54 4.35 -6.16
CA LYS A 129 -15.01 4.34 -6.06
C LYS A 129 -15.63 3.56 -7.23
N GLU A 130 -15.17 3.81 -8.46
CA GLU A 130 -15.60 3.08 -9.65
C GLU A 130 -15.28 1.59 -9.55
N HIS A 131 -14.05 1.23 -9.14
CA HIS A 131 -13.68 -0.16 -8.94
C HIS A 131 -14.54 -0.84 -7.87
N PHE A 132 -14.82 -0.16 -6.75
CA PHE A 132 -15.65 -0.66 -5.67
C PHE A 132 -17.10 -0.89 -6.11
N ALA A 133 -17.64 -0.05 -6.98
CA ALA A 133 -18.97 -0.22 -7.54
C ALA A 133 -19.15 -1.54 -8.32
N THR A 134 -18.06 -2.10 -8.87
CA THR A 134 -18.10 -3.39 -9.59
C THR A 134 -18.48 -4.57 -8.70
N PHE A 135 -18.32 -4.46 -7.37
CA PHE A 135 -18.70 -5.50 -6.42
C PHE A 135 -20.18 -5.40 -5.96
N GLY A 136 -20.88 -4.34 -6.36
CA GLY A 136 -22.29 -4.13 -6.07
C GLY A 136 -22.66 -4.25 -4.58
N ALA A 137 -23.81 -4.87 -4.30
CA ALA A 137 -24.32 -5.06 -2.95
C ALA A 137 -23.45 -5.96 -2.05
N LYS A 138 -22.46 -6.66 -2.62
CA LYS A 138 -21.55 -7.53 -1.88
C LYS A 138 -20.27 -6.82 -1.41
N LEU A 139 -20.07 -5.55 -1.76
CA LEU A 139 -18.98 -4.77 -1.17
C LEU A 139 -19.23 -4.60 0.34
N PRO A 140 -18.31 -5.04 1.22
CA PRO A 140 -18.49 -4.81 2.64
C PRO A 140 -18.41 -3.32 2.99
N LYS A 141 -19.33 -2.86 3.84
CA LYS A 141 -19.40 -1.45 4.27
C LYS A 141 -18.08 -0.93 4.85
N ALA A 142 -17.32 -1.78 5.54
CA ALA A 142 -16.02 -1.40 6.08
C ALA A 142 -15.03 -0.90 5.00
N LEU A 143 -15.07 -1.45 3.78
CA LEU A 143 -14.20 -0.97 2.69
C LEU A 143 -14.61 0.42 2.22
N SER A 144 -15.92 0.69 2.07
CA SER A 144 -16.40 2.03 1.73
C SER A 144 -16.13 3.04 2.84
N ASP A 145 -16.19 2.62 4.10
CA ASP A 145 -15.92 3.47 5.25
C ASP A 145 -14.43 3.85 5.33
N GLU A 146 -13.52 2.89 5.08
CA GLU A 146 -12.09 3.18 4.99
C GLU A 146 -11.73 4.10 3.83
N LEU A 147 -12.42 3.99 2.69
CA LEU A 147 -12.24 4.91 1.56
C LEU A 147 -12.71 6.33 1.91
N ALA A 148 -13.85 6.47 2.60
CA ALA A 148 -14.33 7.76 3.08
C ALA A 148 -13.39 8.37 4.13
N ALA A 149 -12.84 7.54 5.03
CA ALA A 149 -11.85 7.98 6.00
C ALA A 149 -10.54 8.42 5.33
N LEU A 150 -10.10 7.72 4.27
CA LEU A 150 -8.96 8.14 3.46
C LEU A 150 -9.20 9.51 2.80
N GLU A 151 -10.38 9.70 2.20
CA GLU A 151 -10.78 10.98 1.59
C GLU A 151 -10.71 12.13 2.61
N GLN A 152 -11.22 11.92 3.83
CA GLN A 152 -11.11 12.91 4.91
C GLN A 152 -9.66 13.20 5.33
N ARG A 153 -8.80 12.19 5.43
CA ARG A 153 -7.38 12.37 5.81
C ARG A 153 -6.58 13.12 4.73
N LEU A 154 -6.99 13.03 3.47
CA LEU A 154 -6.32 13.70 2.35
C LEU A 154 -6.61 15.21 2.31
N GLY A 155 -7.72 15.66 2.91
CA GLY A 155 -8.12 17.06 3.00
C GLY A 155 -8.88 17.53 1.77
#